data_AF-A0A7V1BV92-F1
#
_entry.id   AF-A0A7V1BV92-F1
#
_cell.length_a   1.000
_cell.length_b   1.000
_cell.length_c   1.000
_cell.angle_alpha   90.00
_cell.angle_beta   90.00
_cell.angle_gamma   90.00
#
_symmetry.space_group_name_H-M   'P 1'
#
loop_
_entity.id
_entity.type
_entity.pdbx_description
1 polymer ?
#
loop_
_entity_poly.entity_id
_entity_poly.type
_entity_poly.pdbx_seq_one_letter_code
_entity_poly.pdbx_strand_id
1 'polypeptide(L)'
;MMNDYLLLILLAAIASSGLIIKHFSRTNLTTVKEFILGIVSFNPQEMPSEVMFIIHISLVFLLFIYFPFSKLMHSGGVFFSPTRNQVDNPRDRRWVNPWGKAPENIEIASNMTQDEG
;
A
#
# COMPACT_ATOMS: atom_id res chain seq x y z
N MET A 1 -17.68 7.12 -14.45
CA MET A 1 -17.28 8.52 -14.23
C MET A 1 -17.43 8.95 -12.76
N MET A 2 -18.57 8.72 -12.09
CA MET A 2 -18.77 9.15 -10.69
C MET A 2 -17.83 8.48 -9.66
N ASN A 3 -17.43 7.23 -9.88
CA ASN A 3 -16.61 6.45 -8.93
C ASN A 3 -15.21 7.05 -8.68
N ASP A 4 -14.68 7.81 -9.64
CA ASP A 4 -13.34 8.40 -9.55
C ASP A 4 -13.31 9.64 -8.64
N TYR A 5 -14.42 10.38 -8.58
CA TYR A 5 -14.52 11.60 -7.78
C TYR A 5 -14.76 11.32 -6.30
N LEU A 6 -15.43 10.22 -5.95
CA LEU A 6 -15.70 9.87 -4.55
C LEU A 6 -14.40 9.75 -3.75
N LEU A 7 -13.43 9.01 -4.28
CA LEU A 7 -12.13 8.84 -3.62
C LEU A 7 -11.33 10.14 -3.55
N LEU A 8 -11.38 10.96 -4.59
CA LEU A 8 -10.69 12.25 -4.60
C LEU A 8 -11.27 13.19 -3.55
N ILE A 9 -12.60 13.25 -3.43
CA ILE A 9 -13.30 14.03 -2.41
C ILE A 9 -13.00 13.46 -1.01
N LEU A 10 -13.02 12.14 -0.86
CA LEU A 10 -12.71 11.47 0.41
C LEU A 10 -11.29 11.77 0.87
N LEU A 11 -10.31 11.69 -0.04
CA LEU A 11 -8.91 12.01 0.24
C LEU A 11 -8.75 13.49 0.62
N ALA A 12 -9.42 14.39 -0.10
CA ALA A 12 -9.41 15.83 0.21
C ALA A 12 -10.05 16.13 1.58
N ALA A 13 -11.13 15.44 1.94
CA ALA A 13 -11.79 15.55 3.24
C ALA A 13 -10.92 15.02 4.39
N ILE A 14 -10.19 13.92 4.18
CA ILE A 14 -9.23 13.39 5.16
C ILE A 14 -8.06 14.37 5.35
N ALA A 15 -7.51 14.90 4.25
CA ALA A 15 -6.41 15.86 4.31
C ALA A 15 -6.81 17.16 5.01
N SER A 16 -7.98 17.71 4.69
CA SER A 16 -8.48 18.95 5.30
C SER A 16 -8.83 18.75 6.78
N SER A 17 -9.50 17.65 7.15
CA SER A 17 -9.80 17.34 8.55
C SER A 17 -8.54 17.12 9.39
N GLY A 18 -7.51 16.46 8.84
CA GLY A 18 -6.22 16.30 9.51
C GLY A 18 -5.50 17.63 9.72
N LEU A 19 -5.57 18.53 8.73
CA LEU A 19 -5.01 19.89 8.83
C LEU A 19 -5.75 20.72 9.90
N ILE A 20 -7.08 20.59 9.99
CA ILE A 20 -7.89 21.26 11.01
C ILE A 20 -7.52 20.74 12.41
N ILE A 21 -7.37 19.43 12.60
CA ILE A 21 -6.94 18.88 13.90
C ILE A 21 -5.56 19.43 14.28
N LYS A 22 -4.63 19.49 13.33
CA LYS A 22 -3.28 20.00 13.56
C LYS A 22 -3.24 21.48 13.97
N HIS A 23 -4.09 22.33 13.40
CA HIS A 23 -4.01 23.78 13.57
C HIS A 23 -5.05 24.38 14.52
N PHE A 24 -6.23 23.78 14.64
CA PHE A 24 -7.35 24.34 15.38
C PHE A 24 -7.76 23.51 16.60
N SER A 25 -7.44 22.22 16.62
CA SER A 25 -7.85 21.34 17.72
C SER A 25 -6.73 21.22 18.76
N ARG A 26 -7.03 21.52 20.03
CA ARG A 26 -6.15 21.20 21.17
C ARG A 26 -6.28 19.73 21.57
N THR A 27 -6.25 18.84 20.59
CA THR A 27 -6.37 17.40 20.84
C THR A 27 -5.16 16.94 21.66
N ASN A 28 -5.42 16.18 22.72
CA ASN A 28 -4.35 15.60 23.52
C ASN A 28 -3.58 14.56 22.69
N LEU A 29 -2.37 14.93 22.26
CA LEU A 29 -1.52 14.09 21.43
C LEU A 29 -1.15 12.79 22.14
N THR A 30 -1.03 12.80 23.47
CA THR A 30 -0.72 11.60 24.27
C THR A 30 -1.85 10.58 24.15
N THR A 31 -3.09 11.00 24.34
CA THR A 31 -4.27 10.12 24.23
C THR A 31 -4.43 9.55 22.82
N VAL A 32 -4.19 10.36 21.78
CA VAL A 32 -4.22 9.87 20.39
C VAL A 32 -3.14 8.82 20.14
N LYS A 33 -1.91 9.04 20.64
CA LYS A 33 -0.81 8.07 20.49
C LYS A 33 -1.12 6.76 21.20
N GLU A 34 -1.61 6.82 22.43
CA GLU A 34 -2.02 5.64 23.20
C GLU A 34 -3.12 4.85 22.49
N PHE A 35 -4.11 5.54 21.92
CA PHE A 35 -5.16 4.91 21.12
C PHE A 35 -4.61 4.18 19.88
N ILE A 36 -3.74 4.84 19.09
CA ILE A 36 -3.14 4.22 17.90
C ILE A 36 -2.23 3.04 18.28
N LEU A 37 -1.43 3.18 19.34
CA LEU A 37 -0.60 2.09 19.87
C LEU A 37 -1.46 0.94 20.39
N GLY A 38 -2.62 1.22 20.99
CA GLY A 38 -3.58 0.24 21.43
C GLY A 38 -4.17 -0.57 20.28
N ILE A 39 -4.49 0.08 19.15
CA ILE A 39 -4.93 -0.60 17.93
C ILE A 39 -3.83 -1.54 17.40
N VAL A 40 -2.59 -1.05 17.28
CA VAL A 40 -1.47 -1.84 16.74
C VAL A 40 -1.08 -3.00 17.66
N SER A 41 -1.15 -2.78 18.98
CA SER A 41 -0.80 -3.78 20.00
C SER A 41 -1.96 -4.71 20.37
N PHE A 42 -3.11 -4.61 19.68
CA PHE A 42 -4.34 -5.33 19.98
C PHE A 42 -4.81 -5.19 21.46
N ASN A 43 -4.53 -4.03 22.07
CA ASN A 43 -4.92 -3.68 23.44
C ASN A 43 -5.78 -2.39 23.40
N PRO A 44 -7.11 -2.50 23.33
CA PRO A 44 -7.99 -1.35 23.19
C PRO A 44 -7.78 -0.31 24.31
N GLN A 45 -7.42 0.91 23.93
CA GLN A 45 -7.27 2.05 24.83
C GLN A 45 -8.45 3.01 24.69
N GLU A 46 -8.60 3.91 25.65
CA GLU A 46 -9.68 4.91 25.64
C GLU A 46 -9.62 5.75 24.36
N MET A 47 -10.77 5.87 23.70
CA MET A 47 -10.88 6.65 22.47
C MET A 47 -10.89 8.15 22.81
N PRO A 48 -10.07 8.98 22.12
CA PRO A 48 -10.15 10.43 22.28
C PRO A 48 -11.59 10.93 22.00
N SER A 49 -12.16 11.69 22.94
CA SER A 49 -13.53 12.21 22.86
C SER A 49 -13.70 13.43 21.95
N GLU A 50 -12.61 13.88 21.31
CA GLU A 50 -12.60 15.03 20.43
C GLU A 50 -13.40 14.75 19.14
N VAL A 51 -14.48 15.49 18.94
CA VAL A 51 -15.40 15.31 17.80
C VAL A 51 -14.66 15.37 16.46
N MET A 52 -13.70 16.29 16.31
CA MET A 52 -12.94 16.43 15.07
C MET A 52 -12.07 15.20 14.78
N PHE A 53 -11.48 14.59 15.82
CA PHE A 53 -10.71 13.36 15.70
C PHE A 53 -11.60 12.18 15.29
N ILE A 54 -12.80 12.06 15.88
CA ILE A 54 -13.77 11.02 15.54
C ILE A 54 -14.20 11.13 14.06
N ILE A 55 -14.47 12.34 13.58
CA ILE A 55 -14.77 12.59 12.16
C ILE A 55 -13.57 12.18 11.29
N HIS A 56 -12.35 12.57 11.65
CA HIS A 56 -11.16 12.22 10.88
C HIS A 56 -10.93 10.70 10.80
N ILE A 57 -10.92 10.00 11.93
CA ILE A 57 -10.66 8.55 11.96
C ILE A 57 -11.76 7.76 11.26
N SER A 58 -13.02 8.20 11.34
CA SER A 58 -14.13 7.58 10.59
C SER A 58 -13.96 7.73 9.07
N LEU A 59 -13.50 8.89 8.58
CA LEU A 59 -13.17 9.09 7.17
C LEU A 59 -12.01 8.18 6.74
N VAL A 60 -11.01 7.99 7.60
CA VAL A 60 -9.88 7.07 7.34
C VAL A 60 -10.35 5.62 7.28
N PHE A 61 -11.23 5.17 8.17
CA PHE A 61 -11.80 3.82 8.10
C PHE A 61 -12.67 3.61 6.87
N LEU A 62 -13.47 4.62 6.48
CA LEU A 62 -14.21 4.59 5.22
C LEU A 62 -13.27 4.45 4.03
N LEU A 63 -12.14 5.17 4.03
CA LEU A 63 -11.10 5.02 3.02
C LEU A 63 -10.53 3.60 3.01
N PHE A 64 -10.18 3.01 4.16
CA PHE A 64 -9.66 1.63 4.20
C PHE A 64 -10.62 0.60 3.63
N ILE A 65 -11.92 0.72 3.89
CA ILE A 65 -12.93 -0.19 3.33
C ILE A 65 -13.04 -0.02 1.80
N TYR A 66 -13.00 1.21 1.30
CA TYR A 66 -13.11 1.50 -0.13
C TYR A 66 -11.79 1.29 -0.90
N PHE A 67 -10.65 1.39 -0.22
CA PHE A 67 -9.31 1.33 -0.80
C PHE A 67 -9.07 0.07 -1.64
N PRO A 68 -9.40 -1.18 -1.21
CA PRO A 68 -9.13 -2.36 -2.02
C PRO A 68 -9.91 -2.42 -3.34
N PHE A 69 -11.02 -1.68 -3.46
CA PHE A 69 -11.85 -1.63 -4.66
C PHE A 69 -11.53 -0.42 -5.55
N SER A 70 -10.53 0.38 -5.18
CA SER A 70 -10.24 1.67 -5.80
C SER A 70 -9.22 1.60 -6.95
N LYS A 71 -9.28 2.58 -7.86
CA LYS A 71 -8.21 2.81 -8.85
C LYS A 71 -6.86 3.18 -8.21
N LEU A 72 -6.85 3.65 -6.96
CA LEU A 72 -5.62 3.92 -6.21
C LEU A 72 -4.85 2.64 -5.90
N MET A 73 -5.54 1.55 -5.51
CA MET A 73 -4.89 0.24 -5.33
C MET A 73 -4.27 -0.25 -6.65
N HIS A 74 -4.97 -0.03 -7.77
CA HIS A 74 -4.47 -0.39 -9.09
C HIS A 74 -3.20 0.40 -9.48
N SER A 75 -3.11 1.68 -9.09
CA SER A 75 -1.92 2.50 -9.36
C SER A 75 -0.65 1.96 -8.68
N GLY A 76 -0.78 1.31 -7.51
CA GLY A 76 0.33 0.61 -6.85
C GLY A 76 0.91 -0.51 -7.72
N GLY A 77 0.07 -1.30 -8.38
CA GLY A 77 0.49 -2.38 -9.28
C GLY A 77 1.24 -1.91 -10.52
N VAL A 78 1.00 -0.67 -10.97
CA VAL A 78 1.73 -0.07 -12.09
C VAL A 78 3.20 0.18 -11.72
N PHE A 79 3.48 0.60 -10.48
CA PHE A 79 4.85 0.81 -10.00
C PHE A 79 5.66 -0.49 -9.88
N PHE A 80 5.00 -1.59 -9.51
CA PHE A 80 5.61 -2.93 -9.44
C PHE A 80 5.42 -3.74 -10.74
N SER A 81 5.01 -3.10 -11.83
CA SER A 81 4.81 -3.82 -13.09
C SER A 81 6.13 -4.41 -13.60
N PRO A 82 6.17 -5.68 -14.03
CA PRO A 82 7.38 -6.31 -14.57
C PRO A 82 7.99 -5.48 -15.70
N THR A 83 7.17 -4.88 -16.56
CA THR A 83 7.63 -4.00 -17.65
C THR A 83 8.40 -2.74 -17.20
N ARG A 84 8.31 -2.33 -15.93
CA ARG A 84 9.05 -1.17 -15.39
C ARG A 84 10.17 -1.54 -14.43
N ASN A 85 10.09 -2.71 -13.78
CA ASN A 85 11.05 -3.16 -12.77
C ASN A 85 11.91 -4.36 -13.21
N GLN A 86 11.60 -4.98 -14.35
CA GLN A 86 12.37 -6.09 -14.90
C GLN A 86 13.52 -5.53 -15.74
N VAL A 87 14.74 -6.01 -15.46
CA VAL A 87 15.93 -5.70 -16.27
C VAL A 87 15.69 -6.25 -17.68
N ASP A 88 15.87 -5.40 -18.69
CA ASP A 88 15.77 -5.77 -20.10
C ASP A 88 17.02 -6.54 -20.53
N ASN A 89 17.19 -7.76 -20.01
CA ASN A 89 18.21 -8.71 -20.42
C ASN A 89 17.68 -10.00 -21.09
N PRO A 90 16.47 -10.06 -21.69
CA PRO A 90 15.93 -11.31 -22.22
C PRO A 90 16.76 -11.89 -23.38
N ARG A 91 17.65 -11.08 -23.98
CA ARG A 91 18.57 -11.48 -25.04
C ARG A 91 19.96 -11.87 -24.54
N ASP A 92 20.33 -11.44 -23.33
CA ASP A 92 21.64 -11.70 -22.73
C ASP A 92 21.60 -12.87 -21.75
N ARG A 93 20.50 -13.02 -20.99
CA ARG A 93 20.28 -14.16 -20.09
C ARG A 93 18.94 -14.81 -20.41
N ARG A 94 18.98 -16.10 -20.73
CA ARG A 94 17.76 -16.89 -20.99
C ARG A 94 17.53 -17.89 -19.86
N TRP A 95 16.32 -17.88 -19.31
CA TRP A 95 15.85 -18.98 -18.45
C TRP A 95 15.51 -20.17 -19.34
N VAL A 96 16.19 -21.29 -19.09
CA VAL A 96 16.03 -22.54 -19.85
C VAL A 96 15.45 -23.57 -18.89
N ASN A 97 14.37 -24.23 -19.32
CA ASN A 97 13.71 -25.28 -18.55
C ASN A 97 14.46 -26.62 -18.71
N PRO A 98 14.30 -27.57 -17.77
CA PRO A 98 15.03 -28.84 -17.75
C PRO A 98 14.91 -29.71 -19.01
N TRP A 99 13.90 -29.46 -19.86
CA TRP A 99 13.60 -30.25 -21.07
C TRP A 99 13.90 -29.50 -22.38
N GLY A 100 14.44 -28.28 -22.33
CA GLY A 100 14.80 -27.49 -23.51
C GLY A 100 16.31 -27.37 -23.70
N LYS A 101 16.80 -27.40 -24.95
CA LYS A 101 18.19 -27.04 -25.26
C LYS A 101 18.36 -25.52 -25.32
N ALA A 102 19.35 -25.01 -24.61
CA ALA A 102 19.80 -23.62 -24.74
C ALA A 102 20.55 -23.42 -26.06
N PRO A 103 20.40 -22.27 -26.76
CA PRO A 103 21.29 -21.90 -27.86
C PRO A 103 22.70 -21.58 -27.31
N GLU A 104 23.74 -21.94 -28.07
CA GLU A 104 25.15 -21.91 -27.65
C GLU A 104 25.69 -20.50 -27.33
N ASN A 105 25.04 -19.45 -27.84
CA ASN A 105 25.51 -18.07 -27.80
C ASN A 105 24.91 -17.20 -26.67
N ILE A 106 24.24 -17.78 -25.67
CA ILE A 106 23.57 -17.03 -24.58
C ILE A 106 23.97 -17.59 -23.22
N GLU A 107 24.24 -16.70 -22.25
CA GLU A 107 24.55 -17.08 -20.87
C GLU A 107 23.30 -17.68 -20.18
N ILE A 108 23.44 -18.88 -19.62
CA ILE A 108 22.33 -19.58 -18.97
C ILE A 108 22.19 -19.06 -17.54
N ALA A 109 21.05 -18.44 -17.22
CA ALA A 109 20.70 -18.08 -15.86
C ALA A 109 20.30 -19.34 -15.09
N SER A 110 21.29 -20.02 -14.51
CA SER A 110 21.14 -21.29 -13.80
C SER A 110 20.71 -21.09 -12.35
N ASN A 111 19.40 -21.05 -12.08
CA ASN A 111 18.92 -21.03 -10.70
C ASN A 111 17.74 -22.00 -10.52
N MET A 112 18.00 -23.06 -9.73
CA MET A 112 17.07 -23.94 -9.01
C MET A 112 16.42 -25.10 -9.79
N THR A 113 17.11 -26.26 -9.86
CA THR A 113 16.80 -27.52 -9.11
C THR A 113 17.74 -28.64 -9.60
N GLN A 114 18.97 -28.71 -9.10
CA GLN A 114 19.78 -29.94 -9.18
C GLN A 114 20.96 -29.91 -8.20
N ASP A 115 20.69 -29.84 -6.89
CA ASP A 115 21.59 -30.36 -5.83
C ASP A 115 20.97 -30.18 -4.44
N GLU A 116 20.04 -31.05 -4.08
CA GLU A 116 19.71 -31.42 -2.69
C GLU A 116 19.04 -32.81 -2.81
N GLY A 117 19.90 -33.84 -2.98
CA GLY A 117 19.58 -35.25 -3.04
C GLY A 117 20.85 -36.06 -2.82
#